data_AF-A0A9W8U3M4-F1
#
_entry.id   AF-A0A9W8U3M4-F1
#
_cell.length_a   1.000
_cell.length_b   1.000
_cell.length_c   1.000
_cell.angle_alpha   90.00
_cell.angle_beta   90.00
_cell.angle_gamma   90.00
#
_symmetry.space_group_name_H-M   'P 1'
#
loop_
_entity.id
_entity.type
_entity.pdbx_description
1 polymer ?
#
loop_
_entity_poly.entity_id
_entity_poly.type
_entity_poly.pdbx_seq_one_letter_code
_entity_poly.pdbx_strand_id
1 'polypeptide(L)'
;SSTRQPRRRPWSREELVHGRNIALGLATDSSSQSSYSSHLNSYISFCTLHNFPLDPTPDTLSFFVVFMSYHIEPRSVGTYLSGICDRLEVYFPEVRMNRNSYLVKKTLTGMKKLRSKPIRRKLPLSRSHLLLAESSLSPTSSYDDVLFVSMLETGMCGLLRLGELSLPDNRNLWDLRKLTKRASVAFEEGGYSFWLPHHKADKLAGGATTMAEDGAPPHAIQAAGRWASDTFQIYIRKNPFILNAMLTSR
;
A
#
# COMPACT_ATOMS: atom_id res chain seq x y z
N SER A 1 33.23 20.43 23.22
CA SER A 1 32.15 20.90 22.33
C SER A 1 30.81 20.72 23.00
N SER A 2 30.17 21.80 23.45
CA SER A 2 28.83 21.75 24.06
C SER A 2 27.77 21.63 22.98
N THR A 3 27.03 20.53 22.97
CA THR A 3 25.94 20.27 22.04
C THR A 3 24.83 21.32 22.27
N ARG A 4 24.63 22.24 21.31
CA ARG A 4 23.59 23.27 21.32
C ARG A 4 22.21 22.66 21.04
N GLN A 5 21.69 21.85 21.95
CA GLN A 5 20.28 21.45 21.87
C GLN A 5 19.42 22.57 22.46
N PRO A 6 18.45 23.12 21.70
CA PRO A 6 17.54 24.14 22.22
C PRO A 6 16.75 23.58 23.41
N ARG A 7 16.51 24.41 24.44
CA ARG A 7 15.70 24.01 25.59
C ARG A 7 14.28 23.70 25.12
N ARG A 8 13.87 22.44 25.23
CA ARG A 8 12.51 21.98 24.90
C ARG A 8 11.72 21.87 26.21
N ARG A 9 10.47 22.36 26.23
CA ARG A 9 9.58 22.10 27.37
C ARG A 9 9.28 20.60 27.45
N PRO A 10 9.26 20.00 28.65
CA PRO A 10 8.75 18.64 28.80
C PRO A 10 7.27 18.62 28.41
N TRP A 11 6.88 17.61 27.63
CA TRP A 11 5.48 17.35 27.31
C TRP A 11 4.84 16.48 28.40
N SER A 12 3.56 16.70 28.68
CA SER A 12 2.79 15.82 29.55
C SER A 12 2.62 14.43 28.92
N ARG A 13 2.25 13.43 29.72
CA ARG A 13 1.97 12.08 29.21
C ARG A 13 0.83 12.09 28.17
N GLU A 14 -0.17 12.93 28.38
CA GLU A 14 -1.30 13.09 27.47
C GLU A 14 -0.87 13.71 26.14
N GLU A 15 -0.01 14.74 26.18
CA GLU A 15 0.55 15.36 24.97
C GLU A 15 1.38 14.35 24.16
N LEU A 16 2.19 13.54 24.83
CA LEU A 16 2.96 12.46 24.19
C LEU A 16 2.05 11.41 23.55
N VAL A 17 1.01 10.96 24.25
CA VAL A 17 0.05 9.98 23.73
C VAL A 17 -0.72 10.56 22.54
N HIS A 18 -1.19 11.80 22.64
CA HIS A 18 -1.91 12.48 21.57
C HIS A 18 -1.05 12.66 20.32
N GLY A 19 0.17 13.19 20.48
CA GLY A 19 1.12 13.34 19.37
C GLY A 19 1.47 12.02 18.70
N ARG A 20 1.68 10.96 19.49
CA ARG A 20 1.90 9.60 18.98
C ARG A 20 0.69 9.09 18.18
N ASN A 21 -0.53 9.28 18.68
CA ASN A 21 -1.74 8.81 18.00
C ASN A 21 -1.96 9.53 16.66
N ILE A 22 -1.67 10.84 16.58
CA ILE A 22 -1.68 11.58 15.30
C ILE A 22 -0.67 10.99 14.32
N ALA A 23 0.58 10.78 14.76
CA ALA A 23 1.63 10.23 13.91
C ALA A 23 1.29 8.83 13.39
N LEU A 24 0.73 7.96 14.24
CA LEU A 24 0.26 6.62 13.86
C LEU A 24 -0.90 6.69 12.86
N GLY A 25 -1.84 7.61 13.04
CA GLY A 25 -2.93 7.83 12.09
C GLY A 25 -2.43 8.26 10.71
N LEU A 26 -1.49 9.22 10.66
CA LEU A 26 -0.91 9.73 9.41
C LEU A 26 -0.03 8.71 8.69
N ALA A 27 0.55 7.75 9.41
CA ALA A 27 1.36 6.68 8.83
C ALA A 27 0.54 5.66 8.01
N THR A 28 -0.78 5.63 8.18
CA THR A 28 -1.68 4.68 7.51
C THR A 28 -2.51 5.40 6.46
N ASP A 29 -2.47 4.89 5.23
CA ASP A 29 -3.23 5.42 4.11
C ASP A 29 -4.76 5.42 4.36
N SER A 30 -5.48 6.44 3.88
CA SER A 30 -6.94 6.57 4.06
C SER A 30 -7.73 5.35 3.61
N SER A 31 -7.31 4.70 2.50
CA SER A 31 -7.94 3.46 2.02
C SER A 31 -7.72 2.29 3.00
N SER A 32 -6.57 2.25 3.66
CA SER A 32 -6.24 1.24 4.67
C SER A 32 -6.99 1.51 5.98
N GLN A 33 -7.13 2.77 6.38
CA GLN A 33 -7.94 3.16 7.55
C GLN A 33 -9.41 2.75 7.38
N SER A 34 -9.99 2.98 6.20
CA SER A 34 -11.36 2.55 5.88
C SER A 34 -11.48 1.01 5.95
N SER A 35 -10.55 0.29 5.33
CA SER A 35 -10.53 -1.18 5.38
C SER A 35 -10.41 -1.72 6.82
N TYR A 36 -9.54 -1.13 7.64
CA TYR A 36 -9.32 -1.54 9.03
C TYR A 36 -10.51 -1.23 9.92
N SER A 37 -11.22 -0.14 9.66
CA SER A 37 -12.50 0.15 10.33
C SER A 37 -13.54 -0.92 10.03
N SER A 38 -13.64 -1.36 8.77
CA SER A 38 -14.51 -2.49 8.39
C SER A 38 -14.09 -3.80 9.07
N HIS A 39 -12.78 -4.09 9.14
CA HIS A 39 -12.28 -5.28 9.84
C HIS A 39 -12.63 -5.27 11.33
N LEU A 40 -12.47 -4.12 11.99
CA LEU A 40 -12.83 -3.95 13.39
C LEU A 40 -14.34 -4.16 13.59
N ASN A 41 -15.18 -3.59 12.72
CA ASN A 41 -16.63 -3.77 12.80
C ASN A 41 -17.02 -5.25 12.68
N SER A 42 -16.39 -6.01 11.77
CA SER A 42 -16.62 -7.46 11.68
C SER A 42 -16.25 -8.19 12.97
N TYR A 43 -15.18 -7.77 13.64
CA TYR A 43 -14.77 -8.34 14.92
C TYR A 43 -15.73 -7.99 16.06
N ILE A 44 -16.17 -6.73 16.15
CA ILE A 44 -17.17 -6.30 17.14
C ILE A 44 -18.48 -7.06 16.96
N SER A 45 -18.94 -7.22 15.72
CA SER A 45 -20.15 -8.00 15.42
C SER A 45 -19.99 -9.46 15.84
N PHE A 46 -18.83 -10.08 15.58
CA PHE A 46 -18.52 -11.42 16.05
C PHE A 46 -18.56 -11.52 17.58
N CYS A 47 -17.87 -10.62 18.29
CA CYS A 47 -17.87 -10.62 19.75
C CYS A 47 -19.27 -10.45 20.32
N THR A 48 -20.07 -9.55 19.75
CA THR A 48 -21.45 -9.30 20.17
C THR A 48 -22.33 -10.53 19.92
N LEU A 49 -22.22 -11.15 18.75
CA LEU A 49 -23.00 -12.32 18.36
C LEU A 49 -22.74 -13.54 19.26
N HIS A 50 -21.49 -13.70 19.70
CA HIS A 50 -21.06 -14.85 20.50
C HIS A 50 -20.86 -14.53 21.98
N ASN A 51 -21.27 -13.34 22.43
CA ASN A 51 -21.15 -12.90 23.81
C ASN A 51 -19.70 -12.93 24.34
N PHE A 52 -18.71 -12.68 23.48
CA PHE A 52 -17.30 -12.57 23.86
C PHE A 52 -16.94 -11.15 24.30
N PRO A 53 -15.99 -10.99 25.24
CA PRO A 53 -15.33 -9.71 25.47
C PRO A 53 -14.66 -9.18 24.19
N LEU A 54 -14.51 -7.85 24.11
CA LEU A 54 -13.78 -7.20 23.01
C LEU A 54 -12.26 -7.38 23.09
N ASP A 55 -11.74 -7.92 24.19
CA ASP A 55 -10.32 -8.21 24.35
C ASP A 55 -9.87 -9.29 23.35
N PRO A 56 -8.95 -8.96 22.42
CA PRO A 56 -8.45 -9.88 21.41
C PRO A 56 -7.41 -10.85 21.99
N THR A 57 -7.87 -11.78 22.82
CA THR A 57 -7.06 -12.88 23.35
C THR A 57 -6.68 -13.88 22.24
N PRO A 58 -5.65 -14.73 22.45
CA PRO A 58 -5.32 -15.80 21.50
C PRO A 58 -6.52 -16.70 21.16
N ASP A 59 -7.35 -17.04 22.15
CA ASP A 59 -8.53 -17.87 21.95
C ASP A 59 -9.59 -17.14 21.13
N THR A 60 -9.97 -15.92 21.53
CA THR A 60 -10.98 -15.11 20.83
C THR A 60 -10.58 -14.88 19.37
N LEU A 61 -9.32 -14.54 19.12
CA LEU A 61 -8.80 -14.37 17.76
C LEU A 61 -8.80 -15.68 16.97
N SER A 62 -8.49 -16.82 17.61
CA SER A 62 -8.52 -18.12 16.94
C SER A 62 -9.95 -18.53 16.56
N PHE A 63 -10.94 -18.29 17.42
CA PHE A 63 -12.35 -18.51 17.12
C PHE A 63 -12.84 -17.61 15.99
N PHE A 64 -12.47 -16.32 16.04
CA PHE A 64 -12.75 -15.38 14.97
C PHE A 64 -12.17 -15.86 13.62
N VAL A 65 -10.95 -16.40 13.62
CA VAL A 65 -10.32 -16.95 12.42
C VAL A 65 -11.15 -18.10 11.83
N VAL A 66 -11.60 -19.04 12.67
CA VAL A 66 -12.44 -20.15 12.23
C VAL A 66 -13.74 -19.61 11.67
N PHE A 67 -14.48 -18.81 12.44
CA PHE A 67 -15.77 -18.23 12.06
C PHE A 67 -15.70 -17.49 10.72
N MET A 68 -14.79 -16.51 10.60
CA MET A 68 -14.67 -15.72 9.37
C MET A 68 -14.23 -16.56 8.16
N SER A 69 -13.44 -17.62 8.36
CA SER A 69 -13.03 -18.51 7.27
C SER A 69 -14.18 -19.33 6.67
N TYR A 70 -15.36 -19.36 7.31
CA TYR A 70 -16.58 -19.90 6.69
C TYR A 70 -17.28 -18.89 5.79
N HIS A 71 -17.12 -17.59 6.06
CA HIS A 71 -17.81 -16.51 5.35
C HIS A 71 -16.95 -15.85 4.26
N ILE A 72 -15.62 -15.84 4.43
CA ILE A 72 -14.67 -15.24 3.49
C ILE A 72 -13.46 -16.16 3.24
N GLU A 73 -12.66 -15.82 2.23
CA GLU A 73 -11.42 -16.55 1.92
C GLU A 73 -10.45 -16.51 3.12
N PRO A 74 -9.93 -17.66 3.61
CA PRO A 74 -9.06 -17.70 4.78
C PRO A 74 -7.78 -16.85 4.65
N ARG A 75 -7.30 -16.60 3.43
CA ARG A 75 -6.17 -15.68 3.20
C ARG A 75 -6.50 -14.25 3.59
N SER A 76 -7.74 -13.81 3.35
CA SER A 76 -8.22 -12.47 3.69
C SER A 76 -8.36 -12.27 5.19
N VAL A 77 -8.68 -13.32 5.95
CA VAL A 77 -8.79 -13.28 7.41
C VAL A 77 -7.49 -12.79 8.07
N GLY A 78 -6.32 -13.12 7.51
CA GLY A 78 -5.05 -12.59 8.01
C GLY A 78 -4.93 -11.07 7.92
N THR A 79 -5.53 -10.46 6.89
CA THR A 79 -5.60 -9.00 6.72
C THR A 79 -6.59 -8.39 7.70
N TYR A 80 -7.70 -9.08 8.00
CA TYR A 80 -8.66 -8.67 9.02
C TYR A 80 -7.98 -8.59 10.38
N LEU A 81 -7.24 -9.64 10.76
CA LEU A 81 -6.46 -9.67 12.00
C LEU A 81 -5.47 -8.50 12.09
N SER A 82 -4.80 -8.14 10.99
CA SER A 82 -3.91 -6.97 10.97
C SER A 82 -4.66 -5.67 11.25
N GLY A 83 -5.84 -5.47 10.65
CA GLY A 83 -6.66 -4.28 10.90
C GLY A 83 -7.24 -4.23 12.32
N ILE A 84 -7.66 -5.38 12.86
CA ILE A 84 -8.11 -5.49 14.25
C ILE A 84 -6.98 -5.09 15.20
N CYS A 85 -5.77 -5.62 15.00
CA CYS A 85 -4.61 -5.27 15.81
C CYS A 85 -4.30 -3.78 15.75
N ASP A 86 -4.27 -3.20 14.55
CA ASP A 86 -3.98 -1.79 14.34
C ASP A 86 -4.93 -0.88 15.12
N ARG A 87 -6.23 -1.19 15.12
CA ARG A 87 -7.24 -0.36 15.78
C ARG A 87 -7.35 -0.61 17.29
N LEU A 88 -7.09 -1.83 17.74
CA LEU A 88 -7.25 -2.22 19.13
C LEU A 88 -5.98 -2.04 19.97
N GLU A 89 -4.80 -1.91 19.37
CA GLU A 89 -3.52 -1.83 20.10
C GLU A 89 -3.44 -0.69 21.11
N VAL A 90 -4.15 0.42 20.84
CA VAL A 90 -4.24 1.55 21.79
C VAL A 90 -4.92 1.15 23.10
N TYR A 91 -5.89 0.24 23.04
CA TYR A 91 -6.68 -0.22 24.18
C TYR A 91 -6.16 -1.54 24.76
N PHE A 92 -5.62 -2.41 23.90
CA PHE A 92 -5.11 -3.73 24.23
C PHE A 92 -3.68 -3.88 23.69
N PRO A 93 -2.65 -3.42 24.45
CA PRO A 93 -1.26 -3.40 23.98
C PRO A 93 -0.74 -4.78 23.54
N GLU A 94 -1.25 -5.85 24.15
CA GLU A 94 -0.85 -7.23 23.87
C GLU A 94 -1.49 -7.81 22.60
N VAL A 95 -2.37 -7.08 21.91
CA VAL A 95 -3.10 -7.60 20.74
C VAL A 95 -2.17 -8.13 19.64
N ARG A 96 -1.04 -7.47 19.40
CA ARG A 96 -0.06 -7.92 18.40
C ARG A 96 0.63 -9.20 18.84
N MET A 97 0.94 -9.33 20.13
CA MET A 97 1.50 -10.56 20.69
C MET A 97 0.49 -11.70 20.58
N ASN A 98 -0.77 -11.46 20.96
CA ASN A 98 -1.87 -12.43 20.91
C ASN A 98 -2.13 -12.92 19.47
N ARG A 99 -2.19 -11.99 18.51
CA ARG A 99 -2.31 -12.31 17.07
C ARG A 99 -1.15 -13.16 16.56
N ASN A 100 0.06 -12.96 17.09
CA ASN A 100 1.25 -13.69 16.70
C ASN A 100 1.49 -14.97 17.50
N SER A 101 0.59 -15.33 18.43
CA SER A 101 0.63 -16.57 19.18
C SER A 101 0.64 -17.80 18.28
N TYR A 102 1.18 -18.91 18.80
CA TYR A 102 1.20 -20.19 18.08
C TYR A 102 -0.21 -20.66 17.72
N LEU A 103 -1.17 -20.49 18.62
CA LEU A 103 -2.57 -20.87 18.43
C LEU A 103 -3.16 -20.18 17.20
N VAL A 104 -3.15 -18.85 17.15
CA VAL A 104 -3.74 -18.06 16.05
C VAL A 104 -3.06 -18.39 14.72
N LYS A 105 -1.72 -18.49 14.70
CA LYS A 105 -0.95 -18.86 13.50
C LYS A 105 -1.30 -20.26 12.99
N LYS A 106 -1.41 -21.24 13.89
CA LYS A 106 -1.74 -22.63 13.53
C LYS A 106 -3.18 -22.74 13.05
N THR A 107 -4.13 -22.07 13.70
CA THR A 107 -5.54 -22.01 13.28
C THR A 107 -5.67 -21.40 11.89
N LEU A 108 -5.02 -20.27 11.62
CA LEU A 108 -5.03 -19.65 10.29
C LEU A 108 -4.42 -20.57 9.21
N THR A 109 -3.35 -21.29 9.56
CA THR A 109 -2.73 -22.28 8.66
C THR A 109 -3.67 -23.45 8.39
N GLY A 110 -4.36 -23.94 9.43
CA GLY A 110 -5.39 -24.99 9.32
C GLY A 110 -6.54 -24.56 8.42
N MET A 111 -7.10 -23.37 8.62
CA MET A 111 -8.22 -22.87 7.81
C MET A 111 -7.82 -22.64 6.35
N LYS A 112 -6.60 -22.16 6.09
CA LYS A 112 -6.07 -22.09 4.72
C LYS A 112 -6.01 -23.46 4.07
N LYS A 113 -5.48 -24.48 4.76
CA LYS A 113 -5.44 -25.85 4.21
C LYS A 113 -6.84 -26.44 3.99
N LEU A 114 -7.77 -26.14 4.89
CA LEU A 114 -9.12 -26.71 4.87
C LEU A 114 -10.02 -26.09 3.80
N ARG A 115 -9.93 -24.75 3.59
CA ARG A 115 -10.94 -24.02 2.81
C ARG A 115 -10.39 -23.08 1.74
N SER A 116 -9.09 -22.78 1.73
CA SER A 116 -8.58 -21.86 0.70
C SER A 116 -8.62 -22.49 -0.68
N LYS A 117 -9.17 -21.74 -1.64
CA LYS A 117 -9.16 -22.15 -3.04
C LYS A 117 -7.78 -21.88 -3.66
N PRO A 118 -7.32 -22.68 -4.64
CA PRO A 118 -6.13 -22.37 -5.41
C PRO A 118 -6.23 -21.00 -6.07
N ILE A 119 -5.13 -20.25 -6.09
CA ILE A 119 -5.07 -18.94 -6.73
C ILE A 119 -5.09 -19.16 -8.24
N ARG A 120 -6.17 -18.74 -8.90
CA ARG A 120 -6.26 -18.69 -10.37
C ARG A 120 -5.66 -17.37 -10.85
N ARG A 121 -4.43 -17.42 -11.36
CA ARG A 121 -3.77 -16.25 -11.96
C ARG A 121 -4.34 -16.04 -13.36
N LYS A 122 -4.70 -14.80 -13.70
CA LYS A 122 -5.00 -14.42 -15.09
C LYS A 122 -3.72 -14.48 -15.93
N LEU A 123 -3.86 -14.76 -17.22
CA LEU A 123 -2.74 -14.69 -18.15
C LEU A 123 -2.18 -13.26 -18.21
N PRO A 124 -0.86 -13.11 -18.42
CA PRO A 124 -0.26 -11.79 -18.56
C PRO A 124 -0.81 -11.08 -19.80
N LEU A 125 -0.91 -9.75 -19.71
CA LEU A 125 -1.14 -8.92 -20.88
C LEU A 125 0.09 -8.98 -21.78
N SER A 126 -0.11 -9.07 -23.09
CA SER A 126 0.94 -9.16 -24.10
C SER A 126 0.80 -8.01 -25.09
N ARG A 127 1.86 -7.77 -25.88
CA ARG A 127 1.81 -6.79 -26.98
C ARG A 127 0.70 -7.09 -28.00
N SER A 128 0.39 -8.36 -28.26
CA SER A 128 -0.71 -8.71 -29.16
C SER A 128 -2.08 -8.30 -28.62
N HIS A 129 -2.28 -8.35 -27.30
CA HIS A 129 -3.52 -7.87 -26.68
C HIS A 129 -3.66 -6.35 -26.79
N LEU A 130 -2.54 -5.62 -26.67
CA LEU A 130 -2.48 -4.17 -26.85
C LEU A 130 -2.84 -3.75 -28.28
N LEU A 131 -2.17 -4.35 -29.27
CA LEU A 131 -2.45 -4.11 -30.69
C LEU A 131 -3.90 -4.46 -31.06
N LEU A 132 -4.46 -5.51 -30.46
CA LEU A 132 -5.87 -5.87 -30.66
C LEU A 132 -6.80 -4.77 -30.15
N ALA A 133 -6.55 -4.26 -28.94
CA ALA A 133 -7.34 -3.18 -28.36
C ALA A 133 -7.24 -1.89 -29.19
N GLU A 134 -6.04 -1.53 -29.65
CA GLU A 134 -5.83 -0.40 -30.57
C GLU A 134 -6.59 -0.59 -31.89
N SER A 135 -6.50 -1.79 -32.48
CA SER A 135 -7.19 -2.10 -33.75
C SER A 135 -8.72 -2.08 -33.65
N SER A 136 -9.27 -2.18 -32.43
CA SER A 136 -10.72 -2.07 -32.20
C SER A 136 -11.23 -0.62 -32.20
N LEU A 137 -10.34 0.37 -32.14
CA LEU A 137 -10.72 1.77 -32.18
C LEU A 137 -11.02 2.23 -33.62
N SER A 138 -12.00 3.12 -33.73
CA SER A 138 -12.40 3.78 -34.97
C SER A 138 -12.45 5.30 -34.75
N PRO A 139 -12.44 6.11 -35.82
CA PRO A 139 -12.61 7.57 -35.69
C PRO A 139 -13.93 7.99 -35.00
N THR A 140 -14.91 7.09 -34.94
CA THR A 140 -16.22 7.30 -34.30
C THR A 140 -16.33 6.63 -32.92
N SER A 141 -15.24 6.05 -32.40
CA SER A 141 -15.24 5.41 -31.08
C SER A 141 -15.57 6.41 -29.98
N SER A 142 -16.22 5.93 -28.92
CA SER A 142 -16.60 6.78 -27.81
C SER A 142 -15.37 7.25 -27.03
N TYR A 143 -15.54 8.32 -26.27
CA TYR A 143 -14.50 8.80 -25.35
C TYR A 143 -14.05 7.69 -24.37
N ASP A 144 -14.99 6.90 -23.84
CA ASP A 144 -14.70 5.85 -22.86
C ASP A 144 -13.90 4.69 -23.48
N ASP A 145 -14.16 4.34 -24.74
CA ASP A 145 -13.37 3.32 -25.46
C ASP A 145 -11.92 3.80 -25.65
N VAL A 146 -11.75 5.04 -26.13
CA VAL A 146 -10.43 5.64 -26.34
C VAL A 146 -9.69 5.78 -25.01
N LEU A 147 -10.39 6.19 -23.94
CA LEU A 147 -9.83 6.31 -22.60
C LEU A 147 -9.39 4.93 -22.06
N PHE A 148 -10.21 3.90 -22.21
CA PHE A 148 -9.89 2.55 -21.75
C PHE A 148 -8.63 2.00 -22.44
N VAL A 149 -8.55 2.11 -23.78
CA VAL A 149 -7.37 1.68 -24.53
C VAL A 149 -6.14 2.50 -24.14
N SER A 150 -6.29 3.83 -23.99
CA SER A 150 -5.22 4.70 -23.50
C SER A 150 -4.72 4.27 -22.12
N MET A 151 -5.62 3.99 -21.17
CA MET A 151 -5.27 3.50 -19.83
C MET A 151 -4.58 2.14 -19.87
N LEU A 152 -4.99 1.24 -20.78
CA LEU A 152 -4.39 -0.07 -20.96
C LEU A 152 -2.92 0.03 -21.42
N GLU A 153 -2.68 0.84 -22.46
CA GLU A 153 -1.34 1.14 -22.97
C GLU A 153 -0.48 1.84 -21.92
N THR A 154 -1.00 2.91 -21.31
CA THR A 154 -0.30 3.67 -20.25
C THR A 154 0.08 2.76 -19.09
N GLY A 155 -0.87 1.94 -18.64
CA GLY A 155 -0.70 1.04 -17.51
C GLY A 155 0.34 -0.04 -17.77
N MET A 156 0.34 -0.61 -18.97
CA MET A 156 1.30 -1.64 -19.35
C MET A 156 2.70 -1.06 -19.56
N CYS A 157 2.83 -0.01 -20.38
CA CYS A 157 4.12 0.59 -20.69
C CYS A 157 4.74 1.31 -19.47
N GLY A 158 3.93 1.93 -18.63
CA GLY A 158 4.36 2.59 -17.39
C GLY A 158 4.44 1.68 -16.17
N LEU A 159 4.06 0.40 -16.29
CA LEU A 159 3.95 -0.56 -15.17
C LEU A 159 3.09 -0.04 -14.00
N LEU A 160 2.06 0.75 -14.33
CA LEU A 160 1.22 1.41 -13.33
C LEU A 160 0.19 0.47 -12.73
N ARG A 161 -0.08 0.66 -11.44
CA ARG A 161 -1.21 0.01 -10.77
C ARG A 161 -2.50 0.74 -11.13
N LEU A 162 -3.62 0.03 -11.02
CA LEU A 162 -4.94 0.61 -11.28
C LEU A 162 -5.19 1.89 -10.47
N GLY A 163 -4.77 1.94 -9.20
CA GLY A 163 -4.93 3.14 -8.35
C GLY A 163 -4.04 4.33 -8.72
N GLU A 164 -3.14 4.19 -9.70
CA GLU A 164 -2.33 5.27 -10.29
C GLU A 164 -2.96 5.77 -11.61
N LEU A 165 -3.85 4.97 -12.21
CA LEU A 165 -4.54 5.24 -13.48
C LEU A 165 -5.96 5.79 -13.27
N SER A 166 -6.63 5.41 -12.18
CA SER A 166 -8.02 5.76 -11.92
C SER A 166 -8.25 6.33 -10.53
N LEU A 167 -9.33 7.11 -10.40
CA LEU A 167 -9.86 7.53 -9.11
C LEU A 167 -10.78 6.43 -8.54
N PRO A 168 -10.79 6.21 -7.22
CA PRO A 168 -11.76 5.32 -6.59
C PRO A 168 -13.19 5.84 -6.76
N ASP A 169 -14.16 4.94 -6.87
CA ASP A 169 -15.59 5.32 -6.92
C ASP A 169 -16.04 6.03 -5.64
N ASN A 170 -15.47 5.62 -4.49
CA ASN A 170 -15.75 6.26 -3.21
C ASN A 170 -15.03 7.61 -3.11
N ARG A 171 -15.80 8.69 -3.22
CA ARG A 171 -15.32 10.08 -3.13
C ARG A 171 -14.56 10.42 -1.84
N ASN A 172 -14.86 9.73 -0.73
CA ASN A 172 -14.15 9.95 0.54
C ASN A 172 -12.69 9.47 0.51
N LEU A 173 -12.32 8.66 -0.48
CA LEU A 173 -10.95 8.18 -0.68
C LEU A 173 -10.16 9.05 -1.65
N TRP A 174 -10.77 10.10 -2.20
CA TRP A 174 -10.09 10.98 -3.14
C TRP A 174 -9.00 11.78 -2.44
N ASP A 175 -7.78 11.64 -2.94
CA ASP A 175 -6.65 12.46 -2.54
C ASP A 175 -6.08 13.13 -3.79
N LEU A 176 -6.42 14.40 -3.99
CA LEU A 176 -5.98 15.17 -5.15
C LEU A 176 -4.45 15.31 -5.22
N ARG A 177 -3.74 15.10 -4.11
CA ARG A 177 -2.27 15.10 -4.10
C ARG A 177 -1.69 13.87 -4.77
N LYS A 178 -2.47 12.78 -4.89
CA LYS A 178 -2.10 11.54 -5.58
C LYS A 178 -2.56 11.50 -7.04
N LEU A 179 -3.26 12.54 -7.51
CA LEU A 179 -3.77 12.58 -8.88
C LEU A 179 -2.68 13.01 -9.86
N THR A 180 -2.43 12.17 -10.86
CA THR A 180 -1.62 12.52 -12.03
C THR A 180 -2.27 13.67 -12.79
N LYS A 181 -1.55 14.79 -12.95
CA LYS A 181 -2.09 15.98 -13.61
C LYS A 181 -1.87 15.90 -15.12
N ARG A 182 -2.92 16.10 -15.91
CA ARG A 182 -2.84 16.21 -17.38
C ARG A 182 -1.80 17.26 -17.84
N ALA A 183 -1.69 18.37 -17.12
CA ALA A 183 -0.73 19.42 -17.42
C ALA A 183 0.74 18.99 -17.32
N SER A 184 1.04 17.83 -16.72
CA SER A 184 2.39 17.28 -16.67
C SER A 184 2.76 16.44 -17.89
N VAL A 185 1.83 16.20 -18.82
CA VAL A 185 2.09 15.40 -20.02
C VAL A 185 3.02 16.17 -20.95
N ALA A 186 4.13 15.53 -21.32
CA ALA A 186 5.03 15.98 -22.36
C ALA A 186 5.11 14.92 -23.46
N PHE A 187 5.02 15.34 -24.72
CA PHE A 187 5.20 14.44 -25.86
C PHE A 187 6.68 14.42 -26.25
N GLU A 188 7.20 13.21 -26.47
CA GLU A 188 8.59 12.94 -26.82
C GLU A 188 8.63 12.11 -28.11
N GLU A 189 9.81 11.98 -28.72
CA GLU A 189 9.96 11.15 -29.90
C GLU A 189 9.67 9.68 -29.56
N GLY A 190 8.58 9.14 -30.13
CA GLY A 190 8.16 7.76 -29.89
C GLY A 190 7.33 7.53 -28.63
N GLY A 191 6.86 8.59 -27.94
CA GLY A 191 6.01 8.40 -26.77
C GLY A 191 5.57 9.67 -26.06
N TYR A 192 5.21 9.53 -24.79
CA TYR A 192 4.88 10.63 -23.89
C TYR A 192 5.32 10.29 -22.47
N SER A 193 5.58 11.33 -21.69
CA SER A 193 5.93 11.25 -20.27
C SER A 193 4.97 12.11 -19.45
N PHE A 194 4.83 11.79 -18.16
CA PHE A 194 4.01 12.57 -17.23
C PHE A 194 4.51 12.39 -15.79
N TRP A 195 4.08 13.28 -14.91
CA TRP A 195 4.49 13.26 -13.51
C TRP A 195 3.53 12.45 -12.65
N LEU A 196 4.03 11.34 -12.08
CA LEU A 196 3.31 10.53 -11.11
C LEU A 196 3.60 11.05 -9.68
N PRO A 197 2.62 11.65 -8.98
CA PRO A 197 2.82 12.20 -7.63
C PRO A 197 3.15 11.17 -6.57
N HIS A 198 2.57 9.98 -6.68
CA HIS A 198 2.56 8.99 -5.63
C HIS A 198 2.59 7.60 -6.24
N HIS A 199 3.44 6.74 -5.69
CA HIS A 199 3.54 5.34 -6.06
C HIS A 199 3.38 4.48 -4.81
N LYS A 200 2.61 3.38 -4.91
CA LYS A 200 2.27 2.56 -3.72
C LYS A 200 3.47 1.95 -2.99
N ALA A 201 4.60 1.74 -3.66
CA ALA A 201 5.81 1.23 -3.01
C ALA A 201 6.62 2.33 -2.28
N ASP A 202 6.23 3.59 -2.47
CA ASP A 202 6.90 4.73 -1.88
C ASP A 202 6.24 5.12 -0.55
N LYS A 203 6.84 4.70 0.56
CA LYS A 203 6.33 4.98 1.91
C LYS A 203 6.51 6.45 2.32
N LEU A 204 7.40 7.16 1.63
CA LEU A 204 7.79 8.54 1.90
C LEU A 204 7.92 9.20 0.53
N ALA A 205 6.82 9.66 -0.08
CA ALA A 205 6.79 10.26 -1.42
C ALA A 205 8.14 10.93 -1.82
N GLY A 206 8.95 10.23 -2.63
CA GLY A 206 10.34 10.54 -2.94
C GLY A 206 11.40 9.48 -2.53
N GLY A 207 11.07 8.40 -1.83
CA GLY A 207 12.05 7.63 -1.04
C GLY A 207 13.34 7.19 -1.74
N ALA A 208 13.26 6.64 -2.97
CA ALA A 208 14.45 6.26 -3.73
C ALA A 208 15.23 7.47 -4.27
N THR A 209 14.53 8.55 -4.61
CA THR A 209 15.14 9.81 -5.08
C THR A 209 15.78 10.57 -3.93
N THR A 210 15.14 10.66 -2.76
CA THR A 210 15.70 11.34 -1.58
C THR A 210 16.94 10.64 -1.06
N MET A 211 16.93 9.30 -0.97
CA MET A 211 18.15 8.56 -0.60
C MET A 211 19.27 8.75 -1.62
N ALA A 212 18.93 8.87 -2.91
CA ALA A 212 19.89 9.18 -3.96
C ALA A 212 20.43 10.62 -3.85
N GLU A 213 19.59 11.60 -3.51
CA GLU A 213 19.97 12.99 -3.22
C GLU A 213 20.89 13.09 -2.00
N ASP A 214 20.66 12.26 -0.99
CA ASP A 214 21.49 12.15 0.22
C ASP A 214 22.79 11.36 -0.01
N GLY A 215 23.05 10.91 -1.24
CA GLY A 215 24.29 10.22 -1.63
C GLY A 215 24.35 8.74 -1.23
N ALA A 216 23.22 8.11 -0.91
CA ALA A 216 23.20 6.68 -0.59
C ALA A 216 23.57 5.84 -1.84
N PRO A 217 24.40 4.80 -1.69
CA PRO A 217 24.82 3.99 -2.82
C PRO A 217 23.66 3.12 -3.37
N PRO A 218 23.67 2.78 -4.67
CA PRO A 218 22.64 1.98 -5.34
C PRO A 218 22.18 0.74 -4.57
N HIS A 219 23.11 -0.05 -4.02
CA HIS A 219 22.79 -1.26 -3.26
C HIS A 219 22.02 -0.98 -1.95
N ALA A 220 22.27 0.16 -1.30
CA ALA A 220 21.57 0.56 -0.08
C ALA A 220 20.13 1.01 -0.40
N ILE A 221 19.95 1.74 -1.49
CA ILE A 221 18.62 2.15 -1.99
C ILE A 221 17.81 0.93 -2.42
N GLN A 222 18.46 -0.01 -3.13
CA GLN A 222 17.87 -1.28 -3.55
C GLN A 222 17.41 -2.11 -2.34
N ALA A 223 18.27 -2.27 -1.33
CA ALA A 223 17.96 -2.99 -0.11
C ALA A 223 16.84 -2.32 0.70
N ALA A 224 16.89 -0.98 0.85
CA ALA A 224 15.88 -0.21 1.56
C ALA A 224 14.50 -0.28 0.88
N GLY A 225 14.47 -0.24 -0.44
CA GLY A 225 13.26 -0.40 -1.25
C GLY A 225 12.82 -1.86 -1.45
N ARG A 226 13.62 -2.83 -0.98
CA ARG A 226 13.39 -4.28 -1.15
C ARG A 226 13.19 -4.69 -2.61
N TRP A 227 13.96 -4.10 -3.51
CA TRP A 227 13.95 -4.43 -4.93
C TRP A 227 14.83 -5.65 -5.19
N ALA A 228 14.31 -6.61 -5.98
CA ALA A 228 15.06 -7.80 -6.37
C ALA A 228 15.98 -7.57 -7.58
N SER A 229 15.86 -6.41 -8.25
CA SER A 229 16.63 -6.04 -9.42
C SER A 229 16.90 -4.53 -9.44
N ASP A 230 17.69 -4.07 -10.41
CA ASP A 230 18.07 -2.65 -10.55
C ASP A 230 16.95 -1.76 -11.09
N THR A 231 15.72 -2.29 -11.15
CA THR A 231 14.52 -1.55 -11.58
C THR A 231 14.26 -0.29 -10.76
N PHE A 232 14.75 -0.21 -9.52
CA PHE A 232 14.65 1.00 -8.68
C PHE A 232 15.32 2.23 -9.32
N GLN A 233 16.31 2.04 -10.21
CA GLN A 233 17.03 3.14 -10.87
C GLN A 233 16.10 3.98 -11.76
N ILE A 234 15.04 3.38 -12.31
CA ILE A 234 14.03 4.09 -13.12
C ILE A 234 13.21 5.06 -12.26
N TYR A 235 13.17 4.84 -10.95
CA TYR A 235 12.41 5.64 -9.98
C TYR A 235 13.26 6.72 -9.30
N ILE A 236 14.57 6.78 -9.58
CA ILE A 236 15.42 7.91 -9.20
C ILE A 236 15.18 9.01 -10.24
N ARG A 237 14.49 10.09 -9.84
CA ARG A 237 14.20 11.20 -10.75
C ARG A 237 15.51 11.70 -11.36
N LYS A 238 15.56 11.83 -12.69
CA LYS A 238 16.75 12.26 -13.45
C LYS A 238 17.16 13.69 -13.11
N ASN A 239 17.80 13.87 -11.96
CA ASN A 239 18.56 15.07 -11.64
C ASN A 239 20.01 14.81 -12.09
N PRO A 240 20.59 15.64 -12.98
CA PRO A 240 21.94 15.45 -13.51
C PRO A 240 23.02 15.30 -12.42
N PHE A 241 22.83 15.96 -11.27
CA PHE A 241 23.75 15.89 -10.15
C PHE A 241 23.67 14.56 -9.39
N ILE A 242 22.47 14.00 -9.23
CA ILE A 242 22.26 12.67 -8.61
C ILE A 242 22.86 11.57 -9.49
N LEU A 243 22.63 11.63 -10.80
CA LEU A 243 23.14 10.64 -11.74
C LEU A 243 24.67 10.62 -11.74
N ASN A 244 25.30 11.80 -11.69
CA ASN A 244 26.74 11.94 -11.61
C ASN A 244 27.29 11.39 -10.28
N ALA A 245 26.66 11.73 -9.15
CA ALA A 245 27.06 11.24 -7.83
C ALA A 245 27.09 9.70 -7.77
N MET A 246 26.09 9.01 -8.36
CA MET A 246 26.05 7.55 -8.43
C MET A 246 27.12 6.91 -9.32
N LEU A 247 27.50 7.58 -10.42
CA LEU A 247 28.53 7.09 -11.33
C LEU A 247 29.94 7.28 -10.75
N THR A 248 30.12 8.29 -9.89
CA THR A 248 31.40 8.63 -9.26
C THR A 248 31.62 8.01 -7.88
N SER A 249 30.57 7.46 -7.24
CA SER A 249 30.69 6.73 -5.97
C SER A 249 31.11 5.26 -6.22
N ARG A 250 32.39 5.05 -6.51
CA ARG A 250 33.04 3.73 -6.38
C ARG A 250 33.95 3.72 -5.16
#